data_AF-A0A3L6LY62-F1
#
_entry.id   AF-A0A3L6LY62-F1
#
_cell.length_a   1.000
_cell.length_b   1.000
_cell.length_c   1.000
_cell.angle_alpha   90.00
_cell.angle_beta   90.00
_cell.angle_gamma   90.00
#
_symmetry.space_group_name_H-M   'P 1'
#
loop_
_entity.id
_entity.type
_entity.pdbx_description
1 polymer ?
#
loop_
_entity_poly.entity_id
_entity_poly.type
_entity_poly.pdbx_seq_one_letter_code
_entity_poly.pdbx_strand_id
1 'polypeptide(L)'
;MVLLGLNWRSKVKDCKRALRRHHVARLKKSRRWYYGTDLWQSAKDIGRATHTPQQCSCWMCGNQRKHFGVSIQELRWPACHNDD
;
A
#
# COMPACT_ATOMS: atom_id res chain seq x y z
N MET A 1 -46.85 -3.39 27.79
CA MET A 1 -45.75 -2.44 28.04
C MET A 1 -44.65 -2.72 27.03
N VAL A 2 -44.49 -1.85 26.04
CA VAL A 2 -43.45 -1.98 25.00
C VAL A 2 -42.17 -1.34 25.53
N LEU A 3 -41.16 -2.15 25.87
CA LEU A 3 -39.81 -1.64 26.13
C LEU A 3 -39.15 -1.35 24.77
N LEU A 4 -39.28 -0.10 24.30
CA LEU A 4 -38.54 0.39 23.14
C LEU A 4 -37.07 0.53 23.48
N GLY A 5 -36.25 0.11 22.54
CA GLY A 5 -34.81 -0.04 22.68
C GLY A 5 -34.06 1.25 22.96
N LEU A 6 -32.89 1.07 23.54
CA LEU A 6 -31.81 2.05 23.51
C LEU A 6 -30.54 1.33 23.08
N ASN A 7 -30.36 1.21 21.76
CA ASN A 7 -29.08 0.83 21.18
C ASN A 7 -28.15 2.06 21.22
N TRP A 8 -27.50 2.29 22.36
CA TRP A 8 -26.46 3.31 22.54
C TRP A 8 -25.15 2.88 21.89
N ARG A 9 -25.15 2.62 20.57
CA ARG A 9 -23.89 2.44 19.85
C ARG A 9 -23.33 3.82 19.55
N SER A 10 -22.52 4.34 20.48
CA SER A 10 -21.74 5.56 20.33
C SER A 10 -21.05 5.56 18.96
N LYS A 11 -21.41 6.52 18.11
CA LYS A 11 -20.91 6.67 16.74
C LYS A 11 -19.47 7.17 16.79
N VAL A 12 -18.51 6.29 17.09
CA VAL A 12 -17.08 6.62 17.00
C VAL A 12 -16.80 7.06 15.56
N LYS A 13 -16.31 8.30 15.41
CA LYS A 13 -15.98 8.86 14.10
C LYS A 13 -14.90 7.98 13.49
N ASP A 14 -15.17 7.39 12.32
CA ASP A 14 -14.23 6.49 11.67
C ASP A 14 -13.00 7.30 11.17
N CYS A 15 -11.97 7.36 12.01
CA CYS A 15 -10.72 8.03 11.71
C CYS A 15 -9.83 7.24 10.73
N LYS A 16 -10.21 6.03 10.27
CA LYS A 16 -9.37 5.22 9.38
C LYS A 16 -9.06 5.96 8.08
N ARG A 17 -10.03 6.70 7.51
CA ARG A 17 -9.80 7.51 6.31
C ARG A 17 -8.81 8.64 6.56
N ALA A 18 -8.95 9.33 7.69
CA ALA A 18 -8.03 10.41 8.08
C ALA A 18 -6.61 9.86 8.31
N LEU A 19 -6.48 8.73 8.99
CA LEU A 19 -5.21 8.06 9.24
C LEU A 19 -4.52 7.64 7.94
N ARG A 20 -5.26 7.06 6.98
CA ARG A 20 -4.71 6.73 5.65
C ARG A 20 -4.17 7.97 4.93
N ARG A 21 -4.90 9.10 4.97
CA ARG A 21 -4.45 10.36 4.35
C ARG A 21 -3.20 10.91 5.05
N HIS A 22 -3.15 10.84 6.37
CA HIS A 22 -1.98 11.22 7.15
C HIS A 22 -0.74 10.39 6.77
N HIS A 23 -0.88 9.06 6.69
CA HIS A 23 0.22 8.17 6.27
C HIS A 23 0.70 8.49 4.86
N VAL A 24 -0.23 8.69 3.91
CA VAL A 24 0.12 9.07 2.54
C VAL A 24 0.86 10.41 2.50
N ALA A 25 0.41 11.42 3.24
CA ALA A 25 1.07 12.72 3.31
C ALA A 25 2.49 12.62 3.88
N ARG A 26 2.67 11.85 4.97
CA ARG A 26 3.97 11.57 5.56
C ARG A 26 4.92 10.90 4.55
N LEU A 27 4.43 9.88 3.85
CA LEU A 27 5.22 9.15 2.86
C LEU A 27 5.60 10.03 1.66
N LYS A 28 4.69 10.87 1.16
CA LYS A 28 5.00 11.85 0.11
C LYS A 28 6.13 12.80 0.52
N LYS A 29 6.10 13.31 1.75
CA LYS A 29 7.16 14.19 2.27
C LYS A 29 8.50 13.46 2.37
N SER A 30 8.50 12.23 2.88
CA SER A 30 9.71 11.41 3.02
C SER A 30 10.31 11.01 1.67
N ARG A 31 9.48 10.77 0.66
CA ARG A 31 9.89 10.32 -0.68
C ARG A 31 9.98 11.43 -1.71
N ARG A 32 10.02 12.69 -1.27
CA ARG A 32 10.25 13.84 -2.15
C ARG A 32 11.52 13.64 -2.96
N TRP A 33 12.61 13.30 -2.28
CA TRP A 33 13.88 12.97 -2.90
C TRP A 33 13.96 11.45 -3.02
N TYR A 34 13.98 10.97 -4.25
CA TYR A 34 14.04 9.53 -4.53
C TYR A 34 15.05 9.27 -5.64
N TYR A 35 16.06 8.43 -5.35
CA TYR A 35 17.20 8.17 -6.25
C TYR A 35 17.85 9.45 -6.83
N GLY A 36 17.99 10.49 -5.99
CA GLY A 36 18.62 11.75 -6.40
C GLY A 36 17.73 12.69 -7.21
N THR A 37 16.48 12.34 -7.48
CA THR A 37 15.51 13.19 -8.20
C THR A 37 14.48 13.80 -7.24
N ASP A 38 14.14 15.08 -7.44
CA ASP A 38 12.99 15.70 -6.76
C ASP A 38 11.68 15.31 -7.46
N LEU A 39 10.94 14.39 -6.85
CA LEU A 39 9.65 13.91 -7.36
C LEU A 39 8.50 14.90 -7.11
N TRP A 40 8.70 15.99 -6.37
CA TRP A 40 7.62 16.95 -6.07
C TRP A 40 7.09 17.66 -7.31
N GLN A 41 7.90 17.73 -8.37
CA GLN A 41 7.53 18.32 -9.65
C GLN A 41 6.45 17.51 -10.39
N SER A 42 6.33 16.22 -10.08
CA SER A 42 5.39 15.30 -10.73
C SER A 42 4.51 14.59 -9.71
N ALA A 43 3.23 15.00 -9.65
CA ALA A 43 2.24 14.38 -8.79
C ALA A 43 2.06 12.88 -9.07
N LYS A 44 2.33 12.45 -10.31
CA LYS A 44 2.27 11.05 -10.75
C LYS A 44 3.44 10.25 -10.16
N ASP A 45 4.65 10.78 -10.22
CA ASP A 45 5.85 10.05 -9.80
C ASP A 45 5.95 9.97 -8.28
N ILE A 46 5.63 11.06 -7.57
CA ILE A 46 5.52 11.02 -6.11
C ILE A 46 4.40 10.07 -5.64
N GLY A 47 3.30 9.99 -6.41
CA GLY A 47 2.23 9.03 -6.18
C GLY A 47 2.72 7.60 -6.34
N ARG A 48 3.43 7.31 -7.43
CA ARG A 48 4.05 6.00 -7.68
C ARG A 48 5.03 5.62 -6.59
N ALA A 49 5.99 6.48 -6.25
CA ALA A 49 6.95 6.20 -5.18
C ALA A 49 6.28 6.02 -3.81
N THR A 50 5.15 6.68 -3.57
CA THR A 50 4.39 6.53 -2.32
C THR A 50 3.73 5.16 -2.20
N HIS A 51 3.11 4.68 -3.27
CA HIS A 51 2.39 3.40 -3.28
C HIS A 51 3.30 2.20 -3.56
N THR A 52 4.30 2.40 -4.41
CA THR A 52 5.13 1.35 -4.99
C THR A 52 6.54 1.89 -5.15
N PRO A 53 7.37 1.86 -4.09
CA PRO A 53 8.71 2.42 -4.14
C PRO A 53 9.60 1.68 -5.15
N GLN A 54 9.57 0.35 -5.13
CA GLN A 54 10.38 -0.45 -6.05
C GLN A 54 9.74 -0.48 -7.45
N GLN A 55 10.30 0.28 -8.38
CA GLN A 55 9.79 0.36 -9.75
C GLN A 55 10.11 -0.89 -10.59
N CYS A 56 11.10 -1.66 -10.16
CA CYS A 56 11.46 -2.92 -10.79
C CYS A 56 10.80 -4.11 -10.09
N SER A 57 10.56 -5.17 -10.87
CA SER A 57 10.18 -6.50 -10.37
C SER A 57 11.38 -7.43 -10.32
N CYS A 58 12.54 -6.87 -9.96
CA CYS A 58 13.72 -7.69 -9.81
C CYS A 58 13.41 -8.82 -8.82
N TRP A 59 14.13 -9.93 -8.92
CA TRP A 59 13.95 -11.08 -8.02
C TRP A 59 14.22 -10.75 -6.55
N MET A 60 14.83 -9.60 -6.23
CA MET A 60 14.96 -9.09 -4.86
C MET A 60 13.82 -8.15 -4.45
N CYS A 61 13.09 -7.62 -5.43
CA CYS A 61 12.15 -6.52 -5.26
C CYS A 61 10.72 -7.00 -5.08
N GLY A 62 10.41 -8.24 -5.51
CA GLY A 62 9.13 -8.93 -5.25
C GLY A 62 7.87 -8.22 -5.76
N ASN A 63 8.01 -7.20 -6.61
CA ASN A 63 6.90 -6.38 -7.03
C ASN A 63 6.21 -7.01 -8.25
N GLN A 64 5.00 -7.55 -8.06
CA GLN A 64 4.22 -8.20 -9.11
C GLN A 64 3.93 -7.19 -10.23
N ARG A 65 4.54 -7.32 -11.42
CA ARG A 65 4.24 -6.40 -12.52
C ARG A 65 2.94 -6.83 -13.17
N LYS A 66 2.03 -5.87 -13.32
CA LYS A 66 0.75 -6.04 -14.03
C LYS A 66 0.86 -6.61 -15.45
N HIS A 67 2.04 -6.52 -16.08
CA HIS A 67 2.26 -6.89 -17.49
C HIS A 67 3.21 -8.08 -17.72
N PHE A 68 4.01 -8.50 -16.73
CA PHE A 68 5.10 -9.48 -16.97
C PHE A 68 4.87 -10.86 -16.35
N GLY A 69 3.65 -11.13 -15.86
CA GLY A 69 3.33 -12.40 -15.21
C GLY A 69 3.99 -12.56 -13.84
N VAL A 70 3.95 -13.78 -13.31
CA VAL A 70 4.54 -14.16 -12.03
C VAL A 70 6.07 -14.03 -12.06
N SER A 71 6.64 -13.43 -11.02
CA SER A 71 8.08 -13.31 -10.84
C SER A 71 8.74 -14.67 -10.58
N ILE A 72 10.06 -14.78 -10.82
CA ILE A 72 10.86 -15.99 -10.52
C ILE A 72 10.70 -16.43 -9.06
N GLN A 73 10.51 -15.48 -8.15
CA GLN A 73 10.30 -15.74 -6.72
C GLN A 73 8.92 -16.38 -6.47
N GLU A 74 7.87 -15.86 -7.11
CA GLU A 74 6.52 -16.43 -7.09
C GLU A 74 6.45 -17.79 -7.80
N LEU A 75 7.30 -18.05 -8.81
CA LEU A 75 7.46 -19.36 -9.44
C LEU A 75 8.21 -20.36 -8.54
N ARG A 76 9.11 -19.88 -7.67
CA ARG A 76 9.82 -20.71 -6.68
C ARG A 76 8.95 -21.04 -5.46
N TRP A 77 8.05 -20.14 -5.07
CA TRP A 77 7.16 -20.31 -3.93
C TRP A 77 6.31 -21.60 -3.93
N PRO A 78 5.68 -22.04 -5.05
CA PRO A 78 4.96 -23.30 -5.07
C PRO A 78 5.87 -24.53 -4.89
N ALA A 79 7.18 -24.44 -5.19
CA ALA A 79 8.09 -25.58 -5.02
C ALA A 79 8.41 -25.89 -3.54
N CYS A 80 8.24 -24.91 -2.64
CA CYS A 80 8.49 -25.07 -1.20
C CYS A 80 7.21 -25.18 -0.36
N HIS A 81 6.03 -25.29 -0.99
CA HIS A 81 4.75 -25.41 -0.30
C HIS A 81 3.96 -26.67 -0.71
N ASN A 82 4.59 -27.57 -1.47
CA ASN A 82 4.04 -28.91 -1.77
C ASN A 82 4.28 -29.91 -0.63
N ASP A 83 4.62 -29.43 0.56
CA ASP A 83 4.58 -30.20 1.80
C ASP A 83 3.21 -29.98 2.44
N ASP A 84 2.16 -30.60 1.86
CA ASP A 84 0.89 -31.07 2.48
C ASP A 84 -0.20 -31.38 1.43
#